data_AF-A0A8S1W5A0-F1
#
_entry.id   AF-A0A8S1W5A0-F1
#
_cell.length_a   1.000
_cell.length_b   1.000
_cell.length_c   1.000
_cell.angle_alpha   90.00
_cell.angle_beta   90.00
_cell.angle_gamma   90.00
#
_symmetry.space_group_name_H-M   'P 1'
#
loop_
_entity.id
_entity.type
_entity.pdbx_description
1 polymer ?
#
loop_
_entity_poly.entity_id
_entity_poly.type
_entity_poly.pdbx_seq_one_letter_code
_entity_poly.pdbx_strand_id
1 'polypeptide(L)'
;MEEEIPLELIDEQISIAPSLYSHSSIIANIQNQMIQSSSKIQNDPVILKTSLTNDIFKEDNLDISQFDPNNPKYKSKPHEVHFQVTSFIKYTLFGLMVQILGPLNILIFVWKHKQMLQNWQLYGCTWKVFFCYLRYCIDLLLTLSFILEPMDTLTFQLLLYFIIQELAEIILQNIILAFYHPQKLELLEKFPLEEIFNKFETQINPILWFKQTPELIKFELEQSIKRMHIEPGLFVFYFIVQPNEKRKEKIQHYFENLKKEGKYAGNGLKMAIEIIEYYNNQSPMYMYIFIAIAASCFRIILTIFYSQFWYGSQCQILMFITITSLNTLGYFFVVLIMLITFRDLQRKVFCLNQLSHLISAQQVEEFDETKIFPTLNFLCVQSLFSWQNLRKILVDYGLQYYQRENAIISFCLEIILVLITFAILNIFDVISCFTLDDSGKISLFVQIGFDVLTIMFLTILVVFQGARINKHYKVHQSMLKRNMFTYQQLSTQSFIKKEYHVQPQDFMFKTLKTTIDKIEQQNENKNWFFFYSQYVLNAIEQAYQDLCYDEENKPFTVLGIAMTHSLAVQLIASFLGIFGTIITSIYFHI
;
A
#
# COMPACT_ATOMS: atom_id res chain seq x y z
N MET A 1 -0.86 14.43 -36.86
CA MET A 1 -2.29 14.62 -37.13
C MET A 1 -2.76 15.74 -36.22
N GLU A 2 -2.91 16.93 -36.78
CA GLU A 2 -3.49 18.07 -36.07
C GLU A 2 -5.01 17.89 -36.12
N GLU A 3 -5.58 17.22 -35.13
CA GLU A 3 -7.02 17.24 -34.94
C GLU A 3 -7.40 18.55 -34.26
N GLU A 4 -8.21 19.36 -34.96
CA GLU A 4 -8.75 20.60 -34.43
C GLU A 4 -9.67 20.32 -33.23
N ILE A 5 -9.45 21.04 -32.13
CA ILE A 5 -10.35 21.03 -30.97
C ILE A 5 -11.72 21.58 -31.43
N PRO A 6 -12.84 20.86 -31.19
CA PRO A 6 -14.18 21.32 -31.62
C PRO A 6 -14.56 22.64 -30.94
N LEU A 7 -14.95 23.66 -31.71
CA LEU A 7 -15.31 25.01 -31.24
C LEU A 7 -16.50 25.01 -30.26
N GLU A 8 -17.45 24.09 -30.43
CA GLU A 8 -18.65 23.96 -29.59
C GLU A 8 -18.33 23.69 -28.11
N LEU A 9 -17.19 23.05 -27.81
CA LEU A 9 -16.75 22.68 -26.46
C LEU A 9 -16.18 23.86 -25.66
N ILE A 10 -15.66 24.84 -26.39
CA ILE A 10 -15.00 26.00 -25.85
C ILE A 10 -16.09 26.99 -25.40
N ASP A 11 -17.03 27.32 -26.30
CA ASP A 11 -18.16 28.23 -26.07
C ASP A 11 -19.02 27.88 -24.83
N GLU A 12 -19.18 26.61 -24.46
CA GLU A 12 -19.97 26.18 -23.29
C GLU A 12 -19.20 26.23 -21.95
N GLN A 13 -17.89 25.94 -21.91
CA GLN A 13 -17.08 26.17 -20.68
C GLN A 13 -17.03 27.66 -20.31
N ILE A 14 -17.14 28.50 -21.34
CA ILE A 14 -17.19 29.96 -21.27
C ILE A 14 -18.61 30.47 -21.13
N SER A 15 -19.67 29.67 -21.28
CA SER A 15 -21.02 30.09 -20.87
C SER A 15 -21.22 29.85 -19.37
N ILE A 16 -20.53 28.85 -18.81
CA ILE A 16 -20.52 28.51 -17.38
C ILE A 16 -19.62 29.48 -16.57
N ALA A 17 -18.48 29.91 -17.10
CA ALA A 17 -17.55 30.78 -16.35
C ALA A 17 -18.07 32.23 -16.08
N PRO A 18 -18.66 32.96 -17.04
CA PRO A 18 -19.32 34.25 -16.83
C PRO A 18 -20.67 34.12 -16.15
N SER A 19 -21.39 33.00 -16.29
CA SER A 19 -22.59 32.77 -15.46
C SER A 19 -22.23 32.48 -14.01
N LEU A 20 -21.04 31.96 -13.69
CA LEU A 20 -20.52 31.91 -12.31
C LEU A 20 -20.02 33.27 -11.80
N TYR A 21 -19.44 34.12 -12.66
CA TYR A 21 -18.92 35.45 -12.27
C TYR A 21 -19.98 36.57 -12.25
N SER A 22 -20.95 36.58 -13.18
CA SER A 22 -22.14 37.47 -13.12
C SER A 22 -23.13 37.06 -12.04
N HIS A 23 -22.88 35.92 -11.40
CA HIS A 23 -23.55 35.43 -10.23
C HIS A 23 -22.68 35.53 -9.00
N SER A 24 -21.72 36.45 -8.88
CA SER A 24 -21.15 36.72 -7.55
C SER A 24 -22.25 37.09 -6.54
N SER A 25 -23.32 37.76 -6.99
CA SER A 25 -24.51 38.05 -6.21
C SER A 25 -25.46 36.85 -6.05
N ILE A 26 -25.53 35.93 -7.02
CA ILE A 26 -26.39 34.72 -6.94
C ILE A 26 -25.68 33.59 -6.22
N ILE A 27 -24.37 33.36 -6.38
CA ILE A 27 -23.51 32.53 -5.55
C ILE A 27 -23.44 33.11 -4.14
N ALA A 28 -23.32 34.44 -3.95
CA ALA A 28 -23.47 35.02 -2.61
C ALA A 28 -24.90 34.86 -2.08
N ASN A 29 -25.95 34.94 -2.91
CA ASN A 29 -27.33 34.65 -2.46
C ASN A 29 -27.56 33.17 -2.21
N ILE A 30 -26.93 32.26 -2.96
CA ILE A 30 -27.03 30.81 -2.80
C ILE A 30 -26.20 30.39 -1.60
N GLN A 31 -25.01 30.96 -1.39
CA GLN A 31 -24.22 30.81 -0.17
C GLN A 31 -24.97 31.44 1.01
N ASN A 32 -25.56 32.63 0.90
CA ASN A 32 -26.36 33.23 1.97
C ASN A 32 -27.66 32.47 2.21
N GLN A 33 -28.28 31.89 1.19
CA GLN A 33 -29.46 31.02 1.32
C GLN A 33 -29.07 29.65 1.87
N MET A 34 -27.88 29.14 1.55
CA MET A 34 -27.31 27.92 2.15
C MET A 34 -26.83 28.18 3.57
N ILE A 35 -26.37 29.38 3.90
CA ILE A 35 -26.01 29.82 5.26
C ILE A 35 -27.29 30.10 6.06
N GLN A 36 -28.34 30.66 5.44
CA GLN A 36 -29.65 30.86 6.08
C GLN A 36 -30.43 29.56 6.22
N SER A 37 -30.32 28.62 5.28
CA SER A 37 -30.92 27.30 5.39
C SER A 37 -30.13 26.42 6.34
N SER A 38 -28.79 26.46 6.33
CA SER A 38 -27.96 25.76 7.32
C SER A 38 -28.08 26.37 8.71
N SER A 39 -28.24 27.69 8.88
CA SER A 39 -28.55 28.31 10.17
C SER A 39 -29.99 28.06 10.61
N LYS A 40 -30.97 27.92 9.70
CA LYS A 40 -32.32 27.43 10.03
C LYS A 40 -32.29 25.95 10.44
N ILE A 41 -31.50 25.12 9.77
CA ILE A 41 -31.27 23.70 10.12
C ILE A 41 -30.49 23.59 11.45
N GLN A 42 -29.57 24.52 11.73
CA GLN A 42 -28.81 24.61 12.98
C GLN A 42 -29.59 25.26 14.14
N ASN A 43 -30.71 25.91 13.86
CA ASN A 43 -31.58 26.50 14.88
C ASN A 43 -32.91 25.74 15.03
N ASP A 44 -33.12 24.69 14.24
CA ASP A 44 -34.25 23.77 14.41
C ASP A 44 -33.85 22.64 15.37
N PRO A 45 -34.29 22.70 16.65
CA PRO A 45 -33.86 21.74 17.68
C PRO A 45 -34.32 20.31 17.38
N VAL A 46 -35.26 20.11 16.44
CA VAL A 46 -35.72 18.80 16.00
C VAL A 46 -34.78 18.21 14.95
N ILE A 47 -34.28 19.03 14.01
CA ILE A 47 -33.34 18.60 12.96
C ILE A 47 -31.94 18.40 13.54
N LEU A 48 -31.49 19.25 14.46
CA LEU A 48 -30.22 19.07 15.17
C LEU A 48 -30.20 17.82 16.06
N LYS A 49 -31.37 17.35 16.51
CA LYS A 49 -31.55 16.07 17.19
C LYS A 49 -31.71 14.88 16.23
N THR A 50 -31.81 15.06 14.92
CA THR A 50 -32.06 13.95 13.99
C THR A 50 -31.04 13.81 12.86
N SER A 51 -30.34 14.86 12.41
CA SER A 51 -29.63 14.79 11.13
C SER A 51 -28.13 14.52 11.17
N LEU A 52 -27.42 14.70 12.29
CA LEU A 52 -25.96 14.45 12.31
C LEU A 52 -25.40 13.83 13.59
N THR A 53 -26.03 14.05 14.76
CA THR A 53 -25.48 13.54 16.04
C THR A 53 -26.25 12.37 16.64
N ASN A 54 -27.48 12.09 16.21
CA ASN A 54 -28.23 10.94 16.75
C ASN A 54 -28.17 9.70 15.86
N ASP A 55 -28.05 9.83 14.54
CA ASP A 55 -27.92 8.64 13.67
C ASP A 55 -26.49 8.10 13.61
N ILE A 56 -25.47 8.94 13.82
CA ILE A 56 -24.05 8.51 13.85
C ILE A 56 -23.67 7.91 15.22
N PHE A 57 -24.38 8.28 16.30
CA PHE A 57 -24.05 7.86 17.68
C PHE A 57 -25.09 6.96 18.36
N LYS A 58 -26.30 6.74 17.80
CA LYS A 58 -27.21 5.67 18.27
C LYS A 58 -26.84 4.27 17.74
N GLU A 59 -25.82 4.18 16.88
CA GLU A 59 -25.35 2.91 16.27
C GLU A 59 -24.66 1.96 17.25
N ASP A 60 -24.33 2.40 18.47
CA ASP A 60 -23.48 1.62 19.40
C ASP A 60 -24.25 0.65 20.33
N ASN A 61 -25.59 0.60 20.27
CA ASN A 61 -26.43 -0.26 21.12
C ASN A 61 -27.34 -1.21 20.33
N LEU A 62 -26.82 -1.88 19.30
CA LEU A 62 -27.58 -2.89 18.55
C LEU A 62 -27.43 -4.29 19.15
N ASP A 63 -28.58 -4.91 19.40
CA ASP A 63 -28.72 -6.27 19.89
C ASP A 63 -28.20 -7.25 18.82
N ILE A 64 -27.13 -7.99 19.14
CA ILE A 64 -26.40 -8.89 18.25
C ILE A 64 -27.32 -10.00 17.68
N SER A 65 -28.45 -10.25 18.33
CA SER A 65 -29.48 -11.19 17.89
C SER A 65 -30.15 -10.81 16.56
N GLN A 66 -30.05 -9.55 16.11
CA GLN A 66 -30.60 -9.08 14.82
C GLN A 66 -29.53 -8.90 13.72
N PHE A 67 -28.39 -9.58 13.85
CA PHE A 67 -27.31 -9.49 12.87
C PHE A 67 -27.68 -10.17 11.55
N ASP A 68 -27.84 -9.38 10.49
CA ASP A 68 -27.89 -9.85 9.10
C ASP A 68 -26.53 -9.55 8.43
N PRO A 69 -25.74 -10.57 8.02
CA PRO A 69 -24.43 -10.40 7.38
C PRO A 69 -24.50 -9.62 6.04
N ASN A 70 -25.69 -9.49 5.45
CA ASN A 70 -25.93 -8.68 4.26
C ASN A 70 -26.34 -7.24 4.57
N ASN A 71 -26.63 -6.92 5.83
CA ASN A 71 -27.07 -5.59 6.23
C ASN A 71 -25.93 -4.56 6.02
N PRO A 72 -26.17 -3.48 5.25
CA PRO A 72 -25.18 -2.44 5.02
C PRO A 72 -24.68 -1.77 6.31
N LYS A 73 -25.42 -1.88 7.43
CA LYS A 73 -25.03 -1.39 8.75
C LYS A 73 -23.79 -2.07 9.35
N TYR A 74 -23.46 -3.30 8.93
CA TYR A 74 -22.25 -4.01 9.36
C TYR A 74 -21.10 -3.91 8.34
N LYS A 75 -21.24 -3.05 7.32
CA LYS A 75 -20.07 -2.61 6.54
C LYS A 75 -19.18 -1.84 7.49
N SER A 76 -18.11 -2.50 7.94
CA SER A 76 -17.14 -1.97 8.89
C SER A 76 -16.83 -0.50 8.60
N LYS A 77 -16.86 0.35 9.65
CA LYS A 77 -16.42 1.75 9.58
C LYS A 77 -15.08 1.81 8.82
N PRO A 78 -15.02 2.44 7.64
CA PRO A 78 -13.87 2.34 6.73
C PRO A 78 -12.53 2.89 7.23
N HIS A 79 -12.47 3.53 8.39
CA HIS A 79 -11.61 4.70 8.49
C HIS A 79 -10.32 4.51 9.28
N GLU A 80 -10.27 3.59 10.24
CA GLU A 80 -9.16 3.59 11.19
C GLU A 80 -8.55 2.21 11.34
N VAL A 81 -7.37 2.06 10.77
CA VAL A 81 -6.52 0.88 10.92
C VAL A 81 -5.51 1.23 12.01
N HIS A 82 -5.88 0.90 13.25
CA HIS A 82 -5.02 1.07 14.42
C HIS A 82 -4.58 -0.29 14.91
N PHE A 83 -3.32 -0.39 15.34
CA PHE A 83 -2.80 -1.60 15.96
C PHE A 83 -3.40 -1.77 17.36
N GLN A 84 -4.10 -2.88 17.58
CA GLN A 84 -4.71 -3.20 18.86
C GLN A 84 -3.84 -4.15 19.67
N VAL A 85 -3.11 -3.59 20.63
CA VAL A 85 -2.20 -4.34 21.52
C VAL A 85 -2.93 -5.45 22.28
N THR A 86 -4.17 -5.20 22.74
CA THR A 86 -4.97 -6.20 23.48
C THR A 86 -5.32 -7.41 22.61
N SER A 87 -5.78 -7.17 21.39
CA SER A 87 -6.07 -8.22 20.40
C SER A 87 -4.80 -8.98 20.03
N PHE A 88 -3.69 -8.26 19.78
CA PHE A 88 -2.39 -8.87 19.50
C PHE A 88 -1.95 -9.85 20.61
N ILE A 89 -1.94 -9.40 21.88
CA ILE A 89 -1.55 -10.24 23.01
C ILE A 89 -2.48 -11.45 23.14
N LYS A 90 -3.81 -11.24 23.06
CA LYS A 90 -4.81 -12.32 23.17
C LYS A 90 -4.55 -13.44 22.16
N TYR A 91 -4.41 -13.09 20.88
CA TYR A 91 -4.22 -14.09 19.84
C TYR A 91 -2.81 -14.66 19.80
N THR A 92 -1.79 -13.90 20.22
CA THR A 92 -0.42 -14.42 20.39
C THR A 92 -0.36 -15.49 21.47
N LEU A 93 -0.96 -15.24 22.64
CA LEU A 93 -1.05 -16.24 23.70
C LEU A 93 -1.83 -17.47 23.25
N PHE A 94 -2.93 -17.26 22.53
CA PHE A 94 -3.71 -18.38 21.98
C PHE A 94 -2.90 -19.18 20.95
N GLY A 95 -2.18 -18.54 20.03
CA GLY A 95 -1.28 -19.20 19.07
C GLY A 95 -0.17 -20.00 19.76
N LEU A 96 0.45 -19.45 20.82
CA LEU A 96 1.42 -20.17 21.64
C LEU A 96 0.80 -21.40 22.33
N MET A 97 -0.42 -21.28 22.87
CA MET A 97 -1.14 -22.42 23.43
C MET A 97 -1.45 -23.48 22.37
N VAL A 98 -1.80 -23.07 21.15
CA VAL A 98 -1.99 -23.95 20.00
C VAL A 98 -0.72 -24.69 19.66
N GLN A 99 0.41 -24.01 19.61
CA GLN A 99 1.70 -24.63 19.32
C GLN A 99 2.14 -25.63 20.40
N ILE A 100 1.87 -25.35 21.67
CA ILE A 100 2.29 -26.22 22.78
C ILE A 100 1.35 -27.43 22.92
N LEU A 101 0.04 -27.19 23.01
CA LEU A 101 -0.95 -28.23 23.33
C LEU A 101 -1.51 -28.94 22.08
N GLY A 102 -1.34 -28.34 20.89
CA GLY A 102 -1.81 -28.90 19.62
C GLY A 102 -3.30 -29.24 19.63
N PRO A 103 -3.70 -30.45 19.17
CA PRO A 103 -5.09 -30.91 19.15
C PRO A 103 -5.77 -30.91 20.52
N LEU A 104 -5.03 -30.95 21.63
CA LEU A 104 -5.63 -30.94 22.98
C LEU A 104 -6.37 -29.63 23.26
N ASN A 105 -6.06 -28.53 22.56
CA ASN A 105 -6.81 -27.28 22.67
C ASN A 105 -8.29 -27.41 22.32
N ILE A 106 -8.66 -28.37 21.47
CA ILE A 106 -10.08 -28.61 21.15
C ILE A 106 -10.84 -28.93 22.43
N LEU A 107 -10.28 -29.76 23.33
CA LEU A 107 -10.96 -30.12 24.57
C LEU A 107 -11.18 -28.91 25.49
N ILE A 108 -10.26 -27.95 25.48
CA ILE A 108 -10.30 -26.74 26.31
C ILE A 108 -11.29 -25.72 25.73
N PHE A 109 -11.25 -25.48 24.42
CA PHE A 109 -11.91 -24.33 23.79
C PHE A 109 -13.18 -24.66 22.99
N VAL A 110 -13.45 -25.92 22.62
CA VAL A 110 -14.56 -26.28 21.72
C VAL A 110 -15.93 -25.83 22.23
N TRP A 111 -16.13 -25.82 23.55
CA TRP A 111 -17.42 -25.48 24.15
C TRP A 111 -17.78 -23.99 24.03
N LYS A 112 -16.78 -23.10 24.07
CA LYS A 112 -17.00 -21.64 24.04
C LYS A 112 -16.61 -20.99 22.72
N HIS A 113 -15.65 -21.56 22.00
CA HIS A 113 -15.00 -20.95 20.84
C HIS A 113 -14.94 -21.89 19.63
N LYS A 114 -15.94 -22.75 19.45
CA LYS A 114 -16.04 -23.71 18.33
C LYS A 114 -15.76 -23.06 16.97
N GLN A 115 -16.37 -21.90 16.72
CA GLN A 115 -16.28 -21.23 15.43
C GLN A 115 -14.90 -20.62 15.17
N MET A 116 -14.31 -20.00 16.20
CA MET A 116 -12.93 -19.52 16.14
C MET A 116 -11.96 -20.67 15.82
N LEU A 117 -12.10 -21.82 16.47
CA LEU A 117 -11.28 -23.01 16.18
C LEU A 117 -11.44 -23.48 14.74
N GLN A 118 -12.68 -23.48 14.21
CA GLN A 118 -12.93 -23.83 12.82
C GLN A 118 -12.27 -22.84 11.84
N ASN A 119 -12.40 -21.55 12.12
CA ASN A 119 -11.82 -20.47 11.30
C ASN A 119 -10.28 -20.52 11.29
N TRP A 120 -9.68 -20.94 12.39
CA TRP A 120 -8.24 -21.15 12.53
C TRP A 120 -7.77 -22.52 12.03
N GLN A 121 -8.66 -23.31 11.43
CA GLN A 121 -8.34 -24.63 10.87
C GLN A 121 -7.85 -25.62 11.94
N LEU A 122 -8.32 -25.44 13.18
CA LEU A 122 -8.08 -26.33 14.33
C LEU A 122 -9.31 -27.19 14.66
N TYR A 123 -10.38 -27.10 13.88
CA TYR A 123 -11.58 -27.90 14.08
C TYR A 123 -12.32 -28.12 12.76
N GLY A 124 -12.83 -29.35 12.57
CA GLY A 124 -13.54 -29.77 11.36
C GLY A 124 -12.79 -30.82 10.54
N CYS A 125 -13.42 -31.29 9.47
CA CYS A 125 -12.89 -32.34 8.59
C CYS A 125 -12.46 -31.76 7.23
N THR A 126 -11.53 -30.80 7.25
CA THR A 126 -10.97 -30.22 6.02
C THR A 126 -9.50 -30.64 5.85
N TRP A 127 -9.01 -30.65 4.61
CA TRP A 127 -7.60 -30.93 4.32
C TRP A 127 -6.66 -29.98 5.06
N LYS A 128 -7.06 -28.72 5.23
CA LYS A 128 -6.26 -27.73 5.96
C LYS A 128 -6.07 -28.12 7.42
N VAL A 129 -7.15 -28.53 8.10
CA VAL A 129 -7.09 -29.03 9.49
C VAL A 129 -6.18 -30.26 9.59
N PHE A 130 -6.30 -31.18 8.63
CA PHE A 130 -5.42 -32.34 8.56
C PHE A 130 -3.95 -31.94 8.44
N PHE A 131 -3.61 -30.98 7.56
CA PHE A 131 -2.24 -30.49 7.42
C PHE A 131 -1.73 -29.78 8.68
N CYS A 132 -2.57 -29.00 9.38
CA CYS A 132 -2.20 -28.40 10.66
C CYS A 132 -1.85 -29.46 11.71
N TYR A 133 -2.61 -30.55 11.80
CA TYR A 133 -2.28 -31.64 12.73
C TYR A 133 -1.08 -32.47 12.30
N LEU A 134 -0.92 -32.71 10.99
CA LEU A 134 0.27 -33.37 10.47
C LEU A 134 1.53 -32.56 10.81
N ARG A 135 1.48 -31.24 10.61
CA ARG A 135 2.53 -30.29 10.99
C ARG A 135 2.85 -30.42 12.49
N TYR A 136 1.83 -30.31 13.35
CA TYR A 136 2.01 -30.45 14.79
C TYR A 136 2.62 -31.80 15.19
N CYS A 137 2.19 -32.91 14.56
CA CYS A 137 2.77 -34.23 14.82
C CYS A 137 4.25 -34.29 14.43
N ILE A 138 4.65 -33.66 13.32
CA ILE A 138 6.06 -33.56 12.92
C ILE A 138 6.86 -32.76 13.95
N ASP A 139 6.32 -31.65 14.43
CA ASP A 139 7.01 -30.80 15.44
C ASP A 139 7.13 -31.51 16.79
N LEU A 140 6.10 -32.24 17.19
CA LEU A 140 6.11 -33.08 18.40
C LEU A 140 7.13 -34.22 18.26
N LEU A 141 7.18 -34.89 17.11
CA LEU A 141 8.15 -35.95 16.85
C LEU A 141 9.58 -35.40 16.87
N LEU A 142 9.83 -34.23 16.28
CA LEU A 142 11.13 -33.56 16.36
C LEU A 142 11.52 -33.26 17.81
N THR A 143 10.58 -32.77 18.61
CA THR A 143 10.82 -32.47 20.03
C THR A 143 11.07 -33.74 20.84
N LEU A 144 10.33 -34.82 20.60
CA LEU A 144 10.52 -36.11 21.27
C LEU A 144 11.85 -36.75 20.87
N SER A 145 12.20 -36.72 19.59
CA SER A 145 13.49 -37.23 19.10
C SER A 145 14.65 -36.47 19.74
N PHE A 146 14.52 -35.15 19.96
CA PHE A 146 15.51 -34.37 20.71
C PHE A 146 15.67 -34.84 22.17
N ILE A 147 14.57 -35.19 22.84
CA ILE A 147 14.61 -35.68 24.23
C ILE A 147 15.23 -37.08 24.32
N LEU A 148 14.96 -37.93 23.32
CA LEU A 148 15.37 -39.34 23.32
C LEU A 148 16.81 -39.55 22.86
N GLU A 149 17.29 -38.74 21.91
CA GLU A 149 18.63 -38.86 21.35
C GLU A 149 19.31 -37.48 21.42
N PRO A 150 20.35 -37.30 22.27
CA PRO A 150 21.02 -36.02 22.36
C PRO A 150 21.60 -35.65 20.99
N MET A 151 21.22 -34.46 20.53
CA MET A 151 21.68 -33.93 19.26
C MET A 151 23.15 -33.58 19.32
N ASP A 152 23.80 -33.73 18.17
CA ASP A 152 25.03 -33.02 17.91
C ASP A 152 24.78 -31.50 17.90
N THR A 153 25.86 -30.74 18.02
CA THR A 153 25.76 -29.29 18.17
C THR A 153 25.10 -28.59 16.99
N LEU A 154 25.29 -29.09 15.76
CA LEU A 154 24.71 -28.50 14.56
C LEU A 154 23.18 -28.69 14.51
N THR A 155 22.69 -29.90 14.76
CA THR A 155 21.23 -30.16 14.75
C THR A 155 20.52 -29.39 15.85
N PHE A 156 21.14 -29.25 17.03
CA PHE A 156 20.60 -28.43 18.11
C PHE A 156 20.45 -26.94 17.71
N GLN A 157 21.42 -26.39 17.00
CA GLN A 157 21.33 -25.00 16.52
C GLN A 157 20.22 -24.81 15.49
N LEU A 158 20.10 -25.74 14.54
CA LEU A 158 19.03 -25.71 13.56
C LEU A 158 17.66 -25.81 14.24
N LEU A 159 17.56 -26.56 15.33
CA LEU A 159 16.37 -26.62 16.19
C LEU A 159 16.10 -25.29 16.90
N LEU A 160 17.12 -24.62 17.44
CA LEU A 160 16.95 -23.30 18.06
C LEU A 160 16.47 -22.26 17.04
N TYR A 161 17.09 -22.25 15.85
CA TYR A 161 16.65 -21.40 14.75
C TYR A 161 15.20 -21.71 14.34
N PHE A 162 14.85 -23.00 14.27
CA PHE A 162 13.49 -23.45 14.02
C PHE A 162 12.50 -22.92 15.08
N ILE A 163 12.83 -22.99 16.37
CA ILE A 163 12.00 -22.44 17.45
C ILE A 163 11.81 -20.93 17.29
N ILE A 164 12.87 -20.19 16.98
CA ILE A 164 12.79 -18.74 16.73
C ILE A 164 11.87 -18.47 15.52
N GLN A 165 12.00 -19.26 14.46
CA GLN A 165 11.16 -19.15 13.27
C GLN A 165 9.69 -19.43 13.55
N GLU A 166 9.36 -20.47 14.33
CA GLU A 166 7.98 -20.79 14.72
C GLU A 166 7.38 -19.69 15.60
N LEU A 167 8.14 -19.15 16.56
CA LEU A 167 7.72 -18.00 17.36
C LEU A 167 7.48 -16.77 16.48
N ALA A 168 8.37 -16.54 15.50
CA ALA A 168 8.23 -15.46 14.55
C ALA A 168 6.97 -15.61 13.69
N GLU A 169 6.68 -16.83 13.20
CA GLU A 169 5.47 -17.12 12.44
C GLU A 169 4.20 -16.85 13.25
N ILE A 170 4.16 -17.30 14.52
CA ILE A 170 3.04 -17.01 15.42
C ILE A 170 2.86 -15.50 15.59
N ILE A 171 3.93 -14.76 15.87
CA ILE A 171 3.85 -13.29 16.02
C ILE A 171 3.34 -12.65 14.73
N LEU A 172 3.88 -13.06 13.57
CA LEU A 172 3.54 -12.54 12.26
C LEU A 172 2.05 -12.72 11.92
N GLN A 173 1.53 -13.93 12.12
CA GLN A 173 0.12 -14.25 11.90
C GLN A 173 -0.79 -13.40 12.81
N ASN A 174 -0.35 -13.16 14.05
CA ASN A 174 -1.13 -12.39 15.02
C ASN A 174 -1.05 -10.87 14.84
N ILE A 175 0.03 -10.34 14.25
CA ILE A 175 0.10 -8.92 13.82
C ILE A 175 -1.03 -8.61 12.84
N ILE A 176 -1.36 -9.53 11.92
CA ILE A 176 -2.44 -9.34 10.94
C ILE A 176 -3.78 -9.12 11.64
N LEU A 177 -4.07 -9.93 12.67
CA LEU A 177 -5.30 -9.85 13.46
C LEU A 177 -5.35 -8.57 14.32
N ALA A 178 -4.20 -8.08 14.77
CA ALA A 178 -4.11 -6.87 15.59
C ALA A 178 -4.60 -5.60 14.89
N PHE A 179 -4.57 -5.56 13.55
CA PHE A 179 -5.06 -4.43 12.76
C PHE A 179 -6.56 -4.51 12.45
N TYR A 180 -7.29 -5.50 12.97
CA TYR A 180 -8.74 -5.57 12.80
C TYR A 180 -9.50 -4.77 13.82
N HIS A 181 -10.55 -4.09 13.35
CA HIS A 181 -11.55 -3.49 14.22
C HIS A 181 -12.17 -4.55 15.14
N PRO A 182 -12.47 -4.25 16.43
CA PRO A 182 -12.92 -5.26 17.38
C PRO A 182 -14.21 -5.96 16.95
N GLN A 183 -15.12 -5.22 16.30
CA GLN A 183 -16.34 -5.80 15.72
C GLN A 183 -16.02 -6.85 14.62
N LYS A 184 -14.99 -6.65 13.81
CA LYS A 184 -14.59 -7.66 12.80
C LYS A 184 -14.04 -8.92 13.48
N LEU A 185 -13.25 -8.75 14.54
CA LEU A 185 -12.74 -9.86 15.34
C LEU A 185 -13.87 -10.64 16.01
N GLU A 186 -14.86 -9.93 16.55
CA GLU A 186 -16.06 -10.55 17.13
C GLU A 186 -16.85 -11.37 16.09
N LEU A 187 -16.96 -10.86 14.86
CA LEU A 187 -17.58 -11.61 13.76
C LEU A 187 -16.77 -12.87 13.41
N LEU A 188 -15.43 -12.75 13.32
CA LEU A 188 -14.54 -13.89 13.10
C LEU A 188 -14.61 -14.92 14.24
N GLU A 189 -14.96 -14.52 15.46
CA GLU A 189 -15.13 -15.44 16.58
C GLU A 189 -16.50 -16.15 16.57
N LYS A 190 -17.53 -15.53 15.95
CA LYS A 190 -18.93 -15.99 16.02
C LYS A 190 -19.43 -16.70 14.77
N PHE A 191 -18.93 -16.34 13.58
CA PHE A 191 -19.44 -16.86 12.31
C PHE A 191 -18.36 -17.59 11.51
N PRO A 192 -18.73 -18.58 10.69
CA PRO A 192 -17.79 -19.26 9.82
C PRO A 192 -17.18 -18.31 8.80
N LEU A 193 -15.90 -18.52 8.54
CA LEU A 193 -15.14 -17.73 7.56
C LEU A 193 -15.88 -17.71 6.21
N GLU A 194 -16.56 -18.80 5.84
CA GLU A 194 -17.38 -18.95 4.64
C GLU A 194 -18.54 -17.96 4.48
N GLU A 195 -19.23 -17.65 5.57
CA GLU A 195 -20.31 -16.66 5.55
C GLU A 195 -19.76 -15.22 5.48
N ILE A 196 -18.53 -15.04 5.98
CA ILE A 196 -17.82 -13.76 6.00
C ILE A 196 -16.94 -13.61 4.71
N PHE A 197 -16.68 -14.68 3.95
CA PHE A 197 -15.55 -14.78 3.00
C PHE A 197 -15.62 -13.79 1.84
N ASN A 198 -16.79 -13.60 1.21
CA ASN A 198 -16.94 -12.79 -0.02
C ASN A 198 -16.59 -11.30 0.15
N LYS A 199 -16.39 -10.80 1.37
CA LYS A 199 -16.02 -9.39 1.63
C LYS A 199 -14.72 -9.21 2.42
N PHE A 200 -14.23 -10.25 3.10
CA PHE A 200 -13.16 -10.12 4.10
C PHE A 200 -11.90 -10.96 3.81
N GLU A 201 -11.98 -12.01 2.97
CA GLU A 201 -10.85 -12.93 2.77
C GLU A 201 -9.62 -12.25 2.15
N THR A 202 -9.88 -11.37 1.18
CA THR A 202 -8.85 -10.56 0.54
C THR A 202 -8.08 -9.73 1.57
N GLN A 203 -8.78 -9.28 2.63
CA GLN A 203 -8.22 -8.50 3.74
C GLN A 203 -7.53 -9.34 4.81
N ILE A 204 -7.56 -10.68 4.79
CA ILE A 204 -6.89 -11.51 5.83
C ILE A 204 -5.56 -12.05 5.30
N ASN A 205 -5.57 -12.59 4.10
CA ASN A 205 -4.41 -13.31 3.59
C ASN A 205 -3.54 -12.39 2.71
N PRO A 206 -2.26 -12.13 3.08
CA PRO A 206 -1.33 -11.39 2.21
C PRO A 206 -1.22 -11.99 0.79
N ILE A 207 -1.38 -13.31 0.67
CA ILE A 207 -1.38 -14.04 -0.61
C ILE A 207 -2.64 -13.75 -1.44
N LEU A 208 -3.76 -13.39 -0.82
CA LEU A 208 -4.97 -12.99 -1.56
C LEU A 208 -4.89 -11.54 -2.03
N TRP A 209 -4.35 -10.65 -1.19
CA TRP A 209 -4.02 -9.29 -1.62
C TRP A 209 -3.11 -9.31 -2.84
N PHE A 210 -2.15 -10.22 -2.87
CA PHE A 210 -1.21 -10.40 -3.98
C PHE A 210 -1.86 -10.73 -5.34
N LYS A 211 -3.05 -11.35 -5.38
CA LYS A 211 -3.76 -11.65 -6.63
C LYS A 211 -4.33 -10.41 -7.33
N GLN A 212 -4.63 -9.34 -6.58
CA GLN A 212 -5.15 -8.07 -7.11
C GLN A 212 -6.27 -8.25 -8.16
N THR A 213 -7.32 -9.01 -7.83
CA THR A 213 -8.44 -9.20 -8.76
C THR A 213 -9.14 -7.86 -9.05
N PRO A 214 -9.76 -7.66 -10.22
CA PRO A 214 -10.45 -6.40 -10.55
C PRO A 214 -11.48 -5.98 -9.50
N GLU A 215 -12.18 -6.94 -8.92
CA GLU A 215 -13.15 -6.74 -7.84
C GLU A 215 -12.48 -6.21 -6.56
N LEU A 216 -11.31 -6.75 -6.21
CA LEU A 216 -10.52 -6.31 -5.06
C LEU A 216 -9.97 -4.91 -5.26
N ILE A 217 -9.42 -4.63 -6.45
CA ILE A 217 -8.91 -3.30 -6.80
C ILE A 217 -10.04 -2.27 -6.67
N LYS A 218 -11.19 -2.55 -7.31
CA LYS A 218 -12.38 -1.68 -7.23
C LYS A 218 -12.85 -1.49 -5.79
N PHE A 219 -12.97 -2.57 -5.03
CA PHE A 219 -13.41 -2.53 -3.65
C PHE A 219 -12.48 -1.67 -2.79
N GLU A 220 -11.16 -1.86 -2.86
CA GLU A 220 -10.21 -1.09 -2.05
C GLU A 220 -10.20 0.39 -2.47
N LEU A 221 -10.29 0.70 -3.76
CA LEU A 221 -10.41 2.09 -4.23
C LEU A 221 -11.71 2.76 -3.75
N GLU A 222 -12.83 2.03 -3.71
CA GLU A 222 -14.08 2.53 -3.11
C GLU A 222 -13.94 2.78 -1.60
N GLN A 223 -13.16 1.95 -0.89
CA GLN A 223 -12.83 2.23 0.51
C GLN A 223 -11.95 3.47 0.65
N SER A 224 -10.95 3.65 -0.23
CA SER A 224 -10.13 4.86 -0.26
C SER A 224 -10.94 6.13 -0.51
N ILE A 225 -11.89 6.10 -1.45
CA ILE A 225 -12.82 7.21 -1.70
C ILE A 225 -13.59 7.58 -0.43
N LYS A 226 -14.09 6.57 0.29
CA LYS A 226 -14.82 6.79 1.56
C LYS A 226 -13.90 7.33 2.65
N ARG A 227 -12.68 6.80 2.80
CA ARG A 227 -11.69 7.28 3.78
C ARG A 227 -11.31 8.74 3.56
N MET A 228 -11.22 9.15 2.30
CA MET A 228 -10.85 10.51 1.93
C MET A 228 -12.05 11.45 1.76
N HIS A 229 -13.27 10.97 2.04
CA HIS A 229 -14.52 11.73 1.88
C HIS A 229 -14.68 12.39 0.49
N ILE A 230 -14.26 11.67 -0.55
CA ILE A 230 -14.33 12.17 -1.93
C ILE A 230 -15.72 11.91 -2.48
N GLU A 231 -16.37 12.95 -2.99
CA GLU A 231 -17.66 12.83 -3.66
C GLU A 231 -17.50 12.20 -5.06
N PRO A 232 -18.07 11.01 -5.33
CA PRO A 232 -17.85 10.31 -6.59
C PRO A 232 -18.33 11.08 -7.83
N GLY A 233 -19.39 11.89 -7.68
CA GLY A 233 -19.94 12.70 -8.77
C GLY A 233 -19.00 13.82 -9.25
N LEU A 234 -18.08 14.25 -8.38
CA LEU A 234 -17.08 15.27 -8.70
C LEU A 234 -15.79 14.65 -9.26
N PHE A 235 -15.67 13.33 -9.32
CA PHE A 235 -14.41 12.68 -9.68
C PHE A 235 -14.23 12.52 -11.20
N VAL A 236 -14.14 13.64 -11.90
CA VAL A 236 -14.21 13.74 -13.36
C VAL A 236 -12.99 14.48 -13.93
N PHE A 237 -12.39 13.90 -14.96
CA PHE A 237 -11.20 14.42 -15.63
C PHE A 237 -11.49 14.94 -17.03
N TYR A 238 -10.97 16.12 -17.34
CA TYR A 238 -10.92 16.68 -18.69
C TYR A 238 -9.47 16.76 -19.17
N PHE A 239 -9.24 16.36 -20.42
CA PHE A 239 -7.90 16.28 -21.02
C PHE A 239 -7.69 17.35 -22.08
N ILE A 240 -6.44 17.78 -22.29
CA ILE A 240 -6.07 18.71 -23.37
C ILE A 240 -6.16 18.03 -24.73
N VAL A 241 -5.80 16.75 -24.78
CA VAL A 241 -5.78 15.93 -26.00
C VAL A 241 -6.66 14.72 -25.78
N GLN A 242 -7.33 14.27 -26.85
CA GLN A 242 -8.20 13.10 -26.80
C GLN A 242 -7.40 11.85 -26.38
N PRO A 243 -7.92 11.05 -25.44
CA PRO A 243 -7.34 9.75 -25.16
C PRO A 243 -7.43 8.84 -26.40
N ASN A 244 -6.48 7.92 -26.55
CA ASN A 244 -6.56 6.86 -27.55
C ASN A 244 -7.90 6.12 -27.43
N GLU A 245 -8.60 5.84 -28.55
CA GLU A 245 -9.93 5.22 -28.59
C GLU A 245 -10.03 3.95 -27.71
N LYS A 246 -9.03 3.07 -27.75
CA LYS A 246 -8.99 1.86 -26.89
C LYS A 246 -9.06 2.16 -25.39
N ARG A 247 -8.42 3.26 -24.97
CA ARG A 247 -8.38 3.69 -23.55
C ARG A 247 -9.58 4.54 -23.20
N LYS A 248 -10.10 5.31 -24.15
CA LYS A 248 -11.30 6.12 -24.01
C LYS A 248 -12.49 5.26 -23.61
N GLU A 249 -12.73 4.13 -24.29
CA GLU A 249 -13.80 3.18 -23.94
C GLU A 249 -13.73 2.71 -22.48
N LYS A 250 -12.52 2.45 -21.97
CA LYS A 250 -12.32 1.96 -20.60
C LYS A 250 -12.57 3.03 -19.53
N ILE A 251 -12.25 4.28 -19.81
CA ILE A 251 -12.34 5.37 -18.82
C ILE A 251 -13.61 6.22 -18.95
N GLN A 252 -14.41 6.00 -20.00
CA GLN A 252 -15.52 6.88 -20.35
C GLN A 252 -16.51 7.03 -19.19
N HIS A 253 -16.80 8.28 -18.84
CA HIS A 253 -17.87 8.65 -17.94
C HIS A 253 -19.15 8.90 -18.75
N TYR A 254 -20.21 8.15 -18.49
CA TYR A 254 -21.51 8.42 -19.11
C TYR A 254 -22.29 9.40 -18.24
N PHE A 255 -22.55 10.60 -18.75
CA PHE A 255 -23.52 11.51 -18.15
C PHE A 255 -24.88 11.28 -18.82
N GLU A 256 -25.87 10.79 -18.07
CA GLU A 256 -27.23 10.56 -18.60
C GLU A 256 -27.93 11.86 -19.07
N ASN A 257 -27.49 13.02 -18.58
CA ASN A 257 -28.13 14.32 -18.83
C ASN A 257 -27.29 15.33 -19.65
N LEU A 258 -26.03 15.04 -19.96
CA LEU A 258 -25.18 15.94 -20.76
C LEU A 258 -25.02 15.37 -22.18
N LYS A 259 -26.06 15.54 -23.00
CA LYS A 259 -26.17 14.95 -24.36
C LYS A 259 -25.10 15.42 -25.37
N LYS A 260 -24.21 16.36 -25.02
CA LYS A 260 -23.13 16.85 -25.93
C LYS A 260 -21.77 17.12 -25.26
N GLU A 261 -21.71 17.40 -23.96
CA GLU A 261 -20.47 17.83 -23.26
C GLU A 261 -19.52 16.68 -22.84
N GLY A 262 -19.95 15.41 -22.96
CA GLY A 262 -19.27 14.23 -22.38
C GLY A 262 -18.21 13.52 -23.23
N LYS A 263 -17.69 14.08 -24.33
CA LYS A 263 -16.84 13.31 -25.27
C LYS A 263 -15.44 12.93 -24.74
N TYR A 264 -14.90 13.65 -23.75
CA TYR A 264 -13.55 13.42 -23.20
C TYR A 264 -13.49 13.37 -21.66
N ALA A 265 -14.63 13.20 -21.01
CA ALA A 265 -14.69 13.09 -19.56
C ALA A 265 -14.25 11.68 -19.11
N GLY A 266 -13.16 11.62 -18.34
CA GLY A 266 -12.70 10.39 -17.70
C GLY A 266 -13.27 10.24 -16.30
N ASN A 267 -13.75 9.05 -15.94
CA ASN A 267 -14.10 8.74 -14.56
C ASN A 267 -12.82 8.44 -13.76
N GLY A 268 -12.58 9.17 -12.68
CA GLY A 268 -11.36 9.03 -11.89
C GLY A 268 -11.15 7.66 -11.26
N LEU A 269 -12.23 6.99 -10.83
CA LEU A 269 -12.15 5.63 -10.28
C LEU A 269 -11.74 4.63 -11.37
N LYS A 270 -12.31 4.75 -12.58
CA LYS A 270 -11.93 3.90 -13.72
C LYS A 270 -10.48 4.13 -14.15
N MET A 271 -10.02 5.38 -14.10
CA MET A 271 -8.61 5.71 -14.36
C MET A 271 -7.67 5.06 -13.34
N ALA A 272 -8.02 5.10 -12.05
CA ALA A 272 -7.24 4.44 -11.00
C ALA A 272 -7.14 2.93 -11.23
N ILE A 273 -8.27 2.28 -11.56
CA ILE A 273 -8.32 0.85 -11.88
C ILE A 273 -7.40 0.52 -13.07
N GLU A 274 -7.52 1.24 -14.18
CA GLU A 274 -6.71 0.98 -15.38
C GLU A 274 -5.20 1.18 -15.12
N ILE A 275 -4.79 2.17 -14.31
CA ILE A 275 -3.37 2.36 -13.94
C ILE A 275 -2.85 1.14 -13.16
N ILE A 276 -3.61 0.67 -12.19
CA ILE A 276 -3.25 -0.46 -11.34
C ILE A 276 -3.20 -1.76 -12.15
N GLU A 277 -4.21 -2.01 -12.99
CA GLU A 277 -4.26 -3.18 -13.87
C GLU A 277 -3.12 -3.17 -14.88
N TYR A 278 -2.78 -2.01 -15.45
CA TYR A 278 -1.66 -1.87 -16.37
C TYR A 278 -0.34 -2.28 -15.71
N TYR A 279 -0.08 -1.82 -14.48
CA TYR A 279 1.09 -2.24 -13.72
C TYR A 279 1.08 -3.75 -13.43
N ASN A 280 -0.06 -4.29 -12.97
CA ASN A 280 -0.16 -5.71 -12.63
C ASN A 280 0.10 -6.63 -13.83
N ASN A 281 -0.27 -6.19 -15.03
CA ASN A 281 0.01 -6.90 -16.28
C ASN A 281 1.50 -6.82 -16.68
N GLN A 282 2.17 -5.70 -16.42
CA GLN A 282 3.61 -5.53 -16.72
C GLN A 282 4.53 -6.20 -15.70
N SER A 283 4.10 -6.26 -14.44
CA SER A 283 4.86 -6.84 -13.32
C SER A 283 4.13 -8.08 -12.79
N PRO A 284 4.25 -9.21 -13.49
CA PRO A 284 3.50 -10.40 -13.14
C PRO A 284 4.08 -11.08 -11.89
N MET A 285 3.16 -11.61 -11.09
CA MET A 285 3.46 -12.10 -9.74
C MET A 285 4.38 -13.34 -9.71
N TYR A 286 4.31 -14.19 -10.75
CA TYR A 286 5.10 -15.42 -10.82
C TYR A 286 6.61 -15.16 -10.83
N MET A 287 7.05 -13.98 -11.29
CA MET A 287 8.46 -13.60 -11.28
C MET A 287 8.99 -13.48 -9.84
N TYR A 288 8.22 -12.86 -8.94
CA TYR A 288 8.60 -12.71 -7.54
C TYR A 288 8.57 -14.05 -6.78
N ILE A 289 7.57 -14.89 -7.06
CA ILE A 289 7.54 -16.27 -6.52
C ILE A 289 8.78 -17.04 -6.99
N PHE A 290 9.12 -16.95 -8.28
CA PHE A 290 10.29 -17.62 -8.83
C PHE A 290 11.60 -17.17 -8.15
N ILE A 291 11.76 -15.86 -7.90
CA ILE A 291 12.92 -15.32 -7.17
C ILE A 291 12.96 -15.87 -5.73
N ALA A 292 11.82 -15.92 -5.04
CA ALA A 292 11.75 -16.47 -3.68
C ALA A 292 12.10 -17.97 -3.65
N ILE A 293 11.60 -18.75 -4.62
CA ILE A 293 11.95 -20.17 -4.78
C ILE A 293 13.44 -20.31 -5.05
N ALA A 294 14.00 -19.53 -5.98
CA ALA A 294 15.42 -19.59 -6.31
C ALA A 294 16.32 -19.29 -5.10
N ALA A 295 15.99 -18.25 -4.33
CA ALA A 295 16.71 -17.90 -3.09
C ALA A 295 16.62 -19.02 -2.05
N SER A 296 15.46 -19.67 -1.93
CA SER A 296 15.23 -20.77 -0.97
C SER A 296 15.94 -22.06 -1.39
N CYS A 297 15.95 -22.38 -2.69
CA CYS A 297 16.74 -23.50 -3.23
C CYS A 297 18.24 -23.28 -3.03
N PHE A 298 18.73 -22.05 -3.26
CA PHE A 298 20.12 -21.71 -3.01
C PHE A 298 20.49 -21.89 -1.53
N ARG A 299 19.60 -21.47 -0.62
CA ARG A 299 19.76 -21.70 0.82
C ARG A 299 19.87 -23.19 1.16
N ILE A 300 18.99 -24.04 0.62
CA ILE A 300 19.08 -25.50 0.81
C ILE A 300 20.42 -26.04 0.31
N ILE A 301 20.84 -25.65 -0.89
CA ILE A 301 22.11 -26.11 -1.49
C ILE A 301 23.29 -25.73 -0.58
N LEU A 302 23.26 -24.51 -0.04
CA LEU A 302 24.26 -24.03 0.91
C LEU A 302 24.25 -24.89 2.18
N THR A 303 23.09 -25.13 2.79
CA THR A 303 22.97 -25.98 3.98
C THR A 303 23.46 -27.42 3.72
N ILE A 304 23.11 -28.01 2.57
CA ILE A 304 23.55 -29.36 2.18
C ILE A 304 25.07 -29.40 1.98
N PHE A 305 25.65 -28.38 1.33
CA PHE A 305 27.09 -28.32 1.07
C PHE A 305 27.89 -28.32 2.38
N TYR A 306 27.48 -27.53 3.37
CA TYR A 306 28.14 -27.51 4.67
C TYR A 306 27.85 -28.75 5.53
N SER A 307 26.71 -29.44 5.31
CA SER A 307 26.41 -30.68 6.01
C SER A 307 27.14 -31.91 5.45
N GLN A 308 27.85 -31.82 4.30
CA GLN A 308 28.60 -32.96 3.75
C GLN A 308 29.72 -33.48 4.65
N PHE A 309 30.16 -32.67 5.62
CA PHE A 309 31.16 -33.06 6.61
C PHE A 309 30.58 -33.73 7.85
N TRP A 310 29.27 -33.98 7.85
CA TRP A 310 28.57 -34.48 9.02
C TRP A 310 28.30 -35.99 8.94
N TYR A 311 28.71 -36.70 9.99
CA TYR A 311 28.44 -38.13 10.18
C TYR A 311 27.58 -38.29 11.43
N GLY A 312 26.31 -38.68 11.26
CA GLY A 312 25.41 -38.93 12.38
C GLY A 312 24.59 -40.20 12.21
N SER A 313 23.81 -40.53 13.25
CA SER A 313 22.90 -41.68 13.23
C SER A 313 21.80 -41.49 12.17
N GLN A 314 21.14 -42.58 11.76
CA GLN A 314 20.01 -42.50 10.82
C GLN A 314 18.88 -41.60 11.33
N CYS A 315 18.64 -41.61 12.65
CA CYS A 315 17.65 -40.77 13.30
C CYS A 315 18.05 -39.30 13.17
N GLN A 316 19.30 -38.95 13.50
CA GLN A 316 19.80 -37.58 13.39
C GLN A 316 19.79 -37.08 11.93
N ILE A 317 20.09 -37.92 10.92
CA ILE A 317 19.97 -37.55 9.49
C ILE A 317 18.53 -37.14 9.17
N LEU A 318 17.54 -37.93 9.63
CA LEU A 318 16.13 -37.65 9.39
C LEU A 318 15.69 -36.36 10.09
N MET A 319 16.17 -36.11 11.32
CA MET A 319 15.93 -34.84 12.02
C MET A 319 16.51 -33.66 11.25
N PHE A 320 17.76 -33.77 10.80
CA PHE A 320 18.43 -32.73 10.02
C PHE A 320 17.66 -32.39 8.74
N ILE A 321 17.25 -33.41 7.96
CA ILE A 321 16.45 -33.21 6.75
C ILE A 321 15.13 -32.49 7.08
N THR A 322 14.45 -32.95 8.12
CA THR A 322 13.15 -32.39 8.52
C THR A 322 13.31 -30.93 8.94
N ILE A 323 14.21 -30.62 9.88
CA ILE A 323 14.44 -29.25 10.37
C ILE A 323 14.89 -28.33 9.24
N THR A 324 15.79 -28.79 8.37
CA THR A 324 16.26 -28.01 7.21
C THR A 324 15.13 -27.69 6.24
N SER A 325 14.23 -28.65 5.99
CA SER A 325 13.07 -28.44 5.11
C SER A 325 12.11 -27.39 5.68
N LEU A 326 11.84 -27.44 6.99
CA LEU A 326 10.95 -26.51 7.68
C LEU A 326 11.55 -25.11 7.78
N ASN A 327 12.84 -25.04 8.11
CA ASN A 327 13.57 -23.77 8.11
C ASN A 327 13.55 -23.14 6.72
N THR A 328 13.73 -23.93 5.65
CA THR A 328 13.67 -23.40 4.29
C THR A 328 12.28 -22.90 3.93
N LEU A 329 11.25 -23.63 4.32
CA LEU A 329 9.86 -23.24 4.06
C LEU A 329 9.52 -21.90 4.75
N GLY A 330 9.92 -21.69 6.00
CA GLY A 330 9.72 -20.39 6.64
C GLY A 330 10.54 -19.27 6.01
N TYR A 331 11.80 -19.53 5.66
CA TYR A 331 12.62 -18.57 4.91
C TYR A 331 11.99 -18.18 3.57
N PHE A 332 11.44 -19.14 2.82
CA PHE A 332 10.71 -18.89 1.59
C PHE A 332 9.56 -17.90 1.82
N PHE A 333 8.76 -18.08 2.88
CA PHE A 333 7.66 -17.18 3.18
C PHE A 333 8.13 -15.77 3.56
N VAL A 334 9.20 -15.63 4.34
CA VAL A 334 9.78 -14.33 4.69
C VAL A 334 10.25 -13.59 3.43
N VAL A 335 11.03 -14.25 2.57
CA VAL A 335 11.50 -13.68 1.29
C VAL A 335 10.32 -13.32 0.38
N LEU A 336 9.32 -14.19 0.28
CA LEU A 336 8.13 -13.96 -0.53
C LEU A 336 7.37 -12.72 -0.06
N ILE A 337 7.14 -12.58 1.25
CA ILE A 337 6.44 -11.41 1.81
C ILE A 337 7.22 -10.12 1.52
N MET A 338 8.55 -10.13 1.73
CA MET A 338 9.40 -8.96 1.42
C MET A 338 9.33 -8.56 -0.07
N LEU A 339 9.33 -9.54 -0.97
CA LEU A 339 9.21 -9.30 -2.41
C LEU A 339 7.81 -8.80 -2.82
N ILE A 340 6.76 -9.28 -2.16
CA ILE A 340 5.39 -8.78 -2.34
C ILE A 340 5.32 -7.31 -1.90
N THR A 341 5.84 -6.97 -0.73
CA THR A 341 5.89 -5.58 -0.26
C THR A 341 6.66 -4.69 -1.24
N PHE A 342 7.80 -5.17 -1.72
CA PHE A 342 8.59 -4.44 -2.72
C PHE A 342 7.80 -4.16 -4.01
N ARG A 343 7.11 -5.18 -4.56
CA ARG A 343 6.22 -5.02 -5.73
C ARG A 343 5.12 -4.00 -5.47
N ASP A 344 4.53 -4.02 -4.29
CA ASP A 344 3.46 -3.10 -3.92
C ASP A 344 3.92 -1.64 -3.83
N LEU A 345 5.13 -1.40 -3.32
CA LEU A 345 5.73 -0.07 -3.35
C LEU A 345 6.10 0.37 -4.76
N GLN A 346 6.62 -0.54 -5.60
CA GLN A 346 6.85 -0.25 -7.02
C GLN A 346 5.55 0.13 -7.73
N ARG A 347 4.43 -0.53 -7.44
CA ARG A 347 3.11 -0.16 -7.96
C ARG A 347 2.71 1.26 -7.56
N LYS A 348 2.94 1.65 -6.30
CA LYS A 348 2.66 3.03 -5.84
C LYS A 348 3.54 4.06 -6.55
N VAL A 349 4.84 3.77 -6.72
CA VAL A 349 5.76 4.61 -7.49
C VAL A 349 5.27 4.76 -8.94
N PHE A 350 4.92 3.66 -9.60
CA PHE A 350 4.33 3.66 -10.94
C PHE A 350 3.07 4.54 -11.01
N CYS A 351 2.16 4.38 -10.06
CA CYS A 351 0.94 5.21 -9.99
C CYS A 351 1.29 6.71 -9.89
N LEU A 352 2.27 7.08 -9.07
CA LEU A 352 2.73 8.47 -8.91
C LEU A 352 3.44 9.00 -10.16
N ASN A 353 4.19 8.16 -10.88
CA ASN A 353 4.76 8.50 -12.19
C ASN A 353 3.66 8.83 -13.21
N GLN A 354 2.61 8.01 -13.27
CA GLN A 354 1.47 8.27 -14.15
C GLN A 354 0.75 9.59 -13.79
N LEU A 355 0.65 9.92 -12.50
CA LEU A 355 0.12 11.22 -12.06
C LEU A 355 1.03 12.40 -12.45
N SER A 356 2.36 12.20 -12.47
CA SER A 356 3.30 13.20 -12.97
C SER A 356 3.09 13.45 -14.48
N HIS A 357 2.86 12.39 -15.26
CA HIS A 357 2.55 12.50 -16.69
C HIS A 357 1.18 13.13 -17.01
N LEU A 358 0.25 13.09 -16.06
CA LEU A 358 -1.03 13.81 -16.15
C LEU A 358 -0.84 15.34 -16.03
N ILE A 359 0.15 15.80 -15.24
CA ILE A 359 0.41 17.23 -15.03
C ILE A 359 1.33 17.82 -16.11
N SER A 360 2.29 17.03 -16.58
CA SER A 360 3.28 17.48 -17.55
C SER A 360 2.89 17.10 -18.99
N ALA A 361 3.02 18.06 -19.91
CA ALA A 361 2.90 17.79 -21.35
C ALA A 361 4.13 17.09 -21.92
N GLN A 362 5.32 17.51 -21.46
CA GLN A 362 6.59 16.86 -21.77
C GLN A 362 6.69 15.54 -21.02
N GLN A 363 7.24 14.52 -21.66
CA GLN A 363 7.73 13.34 -20.95
C GLN A 363 8.72 13.84 -19.90
N VAL A 364 8.52 13.37 -18.67
CA VAL A 364 9.43 13.68 -17.59
C VAL A 364 10.63 12.77 -17.83
N GLU A 365 11.75 13.35 -18.26
CA GLU A 365 12.96 12.59 -18.65
C GLU A 365 13.47 11.67 -17.54
N GLU A 366 13.10 11.93 -16.28
CA GLU A 366 13.44 11.05 -15.15
C GLU A 366 12.71 9.69 -15.16
N PHE A 367 11.66 9.50 -15.98
CA PHE A 367 10.84 8.29 -15.98
C PHE A 367 10.86 7.56 -17.33
N ASP A 368 11.30 6.31 -17.32
CA ASP A 368 11.31 5.41 -18.49
C ASP A 368 9.91 4.83 -18.83
N GLU A 369 8.88 5.20 -18.07
CA GLU A 369 7.57 4.58 -18.15
C GLU A 369 6.71 5.13 -19.30
N THR A 370 5.92 4.25 -19.89
CA THR A 370 4.99 4.63 -20.95
C THR A 370 3.82 5.42 -20.38
N LYS A 371 3.54 6.58 -20.99
CA LYS A 371 2.40 7.42 -20.62
C LYS A 371 1.07 6.71 -20.92
N ILE A 372 0.23 6.53 -19.90
CA ILE A 372 -1.09 5.89 -20.07
C ILE A 372 -2.15 6.89 -20.57
N PHE A 373 -2.24 8.04 -19.92
CA PHE A 373 -3.28 9.02 -20.18
C PHE A 373 -2.71 10.33 -20.75
N PRO A 374 -3.49 11.08 -21.55
CA PRO A 374 -3.08 12.39 -22.01
C PRO A 374 -2.99 13.39 -20.83
N THR A 375 -2.33 14.52 -21.07
CA THR A 375 -2.18 15.58 -20.06
C THR A 375 -3.54 16.22 -19.74
N LEU A 376 -3.72 16.56 -18.47
CA LEU A 376 -4.94 17.19 -17.95
C LEU A 376 -5.10 18.60 -18.47
N ASN A 377 -6.35 18.98 -18.71
CA ASN A 377 -6.71 20.35 -18.99
C ASN A 377 -6.73 21.16 -17.69
N PHE A 378 -5.61 21.86 -17.42
CA PHE A 378 -5.48 22.75 -16.25
C PHE A 378 -6.36 24.00 -16.33
N LEU A 379 -6.94 24.33 -17.48
CA LEU A 379 -7.99 25.35 -17.53
C LEU A 379 -9.23 24.89 -16.78
N CYS A 380 -9.45 23.59 -16.63
CA CYS A 380 -10.55 23.06 -15.85
C CYS A 380 -10.11 22.82 -14.41
N VAL A 381 -10.56 23.69 -13.49
CA VAL A 381 -10.27 23.56 -12.05
C VAL A 381 -10.78 22.21 -11.49
N GLN A 382 -11.87 21.68 -12.03
CA GLN A 382 -12.37 20.35 -11.67
C GLN A 382 -11.36 19.22 -11.93
N SER A 383 -10.62 19.28 -13.05
CA SER A 383 -9.58 18.30 -13.37
C SER A 383 -8.43 18.35 -12.38
N LEU A 384 -8.08 19.55 -11.89
CA LEU A 384 -7.02 19.72 -10.89
C LEU A 384 -7.42 19.13 -9.54
N PHE A 385 -8.63 19.43 -9.06
CA PHE A 385 -9.15 18.83 -7.83
C PHE A 385 -9.29 17.31 -7.97
N SER A 386 -9.78 16.83 -9.12
CA SER A 386 -9.84 15.39 -9.42
C SER A 386 -8.46 14.77 -9.42
N TRP A 387 -7.44 15.45 -9.93
CA TRP A 387 -6.04 14.98 -9.88
C TRP A 387 -5.54 14.84 -8.44
N GLN A 388 -5.78 15.83 -7.58
CA GLN A 388 -5.43 15.74 -6.16
C GLN A 388 -6.16 14.58 -5.46
N ASN A 389 -7.45 14.41 -5.76
CA ASN A 389 -8.26 13.31 -5.23
C ASN A 389 -7.75 11.96 -5.70
N LEU A 390 -7.40 11.82 -6.98
CA LEU A 390 -6.80 10.60 -7.52
C LEU A 390 -5.46 10.31 -6.87
N ARG A 391 -4.62 11.33 -6.64
CA ARG A 391 -3.36 11.18 -5.91
C ARG A 391 -3.61 10.64 -4.50
N LYS A 392 -4.52 11.26 -3.75
CA LYS A 392 -4.92 10.86 -2.41
C LYS A 392 -5.38 9.41 -2.38
N ILE A 393 -6.25 9.01 -3.32
CA ILE A 393 -6.75 7.63 -3.45
C ILE A 393 -5.63 6.64 -3.79
N LEU A 394 -4.75 6.95 -4.74
CA LEU A 394 -3.69 6.04 -5.16
C LEU A 394 -2.59 5.86 -4.10
N VAL A 395 -2.32 6.90 -3.30
CA VAL A 395 -1.41 6.78 -2.14
C VAL A 395 -2.04 5.95 -1.03
N ASP A 396 -3.34 6.16 -0.77
CA ASP A 396 -4.14 5.44 0.23
C ASP A 396 -4.51 4.00 -0.21
N TYR A 397 -4.37 3.68 -1.49
CA TYR A 397 -4.64 2.35 -2.02
C TYR A 397 -3.82 1.29 -1.27
N GLY A 398 -4.53 0.32 -0.68
CA GLY A 398 -3.92 -0.75 0.10
C GLY A 398 -3.35 -0.30 1.45
N LEU A 399 -3.83 0.81 2.04
CA LEU A 399 -3.33 1.32 3.32
C LEU A 399 -3.32 0.25 4.43
N GLN A 400 -4.36 -0.59 4.51
CA GLN A 400 -4.44 -1.63 5.55
C GLN A 400 -3.33 -2.68 5.40
N TYR A 401 -3.05 -3.09 4.17
CA TYR A 401 -2.01 -4.05 3.85
C TYR A 401 -0.63 -3.44 4.08
N TYR A 402 -0.46 -2.20 3.64
CA TYR A 402 0.77 -1.46 3.85
C TYR A 402 1.16 -1.37 5.34
N GLN A 403 0.22 -1.05 6.22
CA GLN A 403 0.52 -0.97 7.66
C GLN A 403 0.93 -2.33 8.25
N ARG A 404 0.33 -3.42 7.77
CA ARG A 404 0.74 -4.78 8.16
C ARG A 404 2.12 -5.10 7.62
N GLU A 405 2.36 -4.88 6.33
CA GLU A 405 3.67 -5.09 5.72
C GLU A 405 4.76 -4.30 6.45
N ASN A 406 4.48 -3.06 6.84
CA ASN A 406 5.36 -2.25 7.66
C ASN A 406 5.65 -2.92 9.01
N ALA A 407 4.63 -3.38 9.73
CA ALA A 407 4.82 -4.11 11.00
C ALA A 407 5.58 -5.43 10.82
N ILE A 408 5.34 -6.15 9.72
CA ILE A 408 6.06 -7.37 9.36
C ILE A 408 7.53 -7.07 9.10
N ILE A 409 7.85 -6.08 8.27
CA ILE A 409 9.23 -5.67 7.98
C ILE A 409 9.95 -5.24 9.27
N SER A 410 9.25 -4.47 10.09
CA SER A 410 9.73 -4.01 11.40
C SER A 410 10.17 -5.20 12.27
N PHE A 411 9.30 -6.20 12.38
CA PHE A 411 9.55 -7.40 13.15
C PHE A 411 10.67 -8.27 12.54
N CYS A 412 10.72 -8.41 11.22
CA CYS A 412 11.82 -9.10 10.52
C CYS A 412 13.17 -8.42 10.80
N LEU A 413 13.23 -7.09 10.81
CA LEU A 413 14.46 -6.35 11.13
C LEU A 413 14.89 -6.55 12.58
N GLU A 414 13.95 -6.61 13.51
CA GLU A 414 14.23 -6.92 14.91
C GLU A 414 14.80 -8.33 15.07
N ILE A 415 14.22 -9.33 14.39
CA ILE A 415 14.77 -10.69 14.37
C ILE A 415 16.18 -10.71 13.80
N ILE A 416 16.44 -10.01 12.70
CA ILE A 416 17.78 -9.91 12.11
C ILE A 416 18.77 -9.32 13.11
N LEU A 417 18.38 -8.26 13.82
CA LEU A 417 19.23 -7.64 14.83
C LEU A 417 19.56 -8.63 15.95
N VAL A 418 18.57 -9.41 16.41
CA VAL A 418 18.77 -10.49 17.39
C VAL A 418 19.72 -11.56 16.85
N LEU A 419 19.54 -12.00 15.60
CA LEU A 419 20.40 -13.01 14.96
C LEU A 419 21.84 -12.52 14.77
N ILE A 420 22.04 -11.26 14.36
CA ILE A 420 23.36 -10.63 14.25
C ILE A 420 24.01 -10.54 15.63
N THR A 421 23.27 -10.07 16.63
CA THR A 421 23.79 -9.96 18.01
C THR A 421 24.18 -11.32 18.55
N PHE A 422 23.35 -12.34 18.33
CA PHE A 422 23.64 -13.71 18.68
C PHE A 422 24.89 -14.23 17.95
N ALA A 423 25.03 -13.99 16.64
CA ALA A 423 26.21 -14.38 15.88
C ALA A 423 27.49 -13.71 16.41
N ILE A 424 27.44 -12.41 16.70
CA ILE A 424 28.57 -11.66 17.28
C ILE A 424 28.96 -12.20 18.65
N LEU A 425 27.98 -12.43 19.54
CA LEU A 425 28.25 -12.94 20.88
C LEU A 425 28.83 -14.37 20.87
N ASN A 426 28.47 -15.19 19.88
CA ASN A 426 29.09 -16.50 19.66
C ASN A 426 30.51 -16.38 19.09
N ILE A 427 30.78 -15.42 18.20
CA ILE A 427 32.12 -15.19 17.63
C ILE A 427 33.11 -14.81 18.73
N PHE A 428 32.73 -13.94 19.65
CA PHE A 428 33.59 -13.49 20.74
C PHE A 428 33.59 -14.44 21.96
N ASP A 429 33.02 -15.65 21.82
CA ASP A 429 32.86 -16.64 22.89
C ASP A 429 32.26 -16.05 24.19
N VAL A 430 31.48 -14.97 24.09
CA VAL A 430 30.82 -14.32 25.24
C VAL A 430 29.70 -15.21 25.77
N ILE A 431 28.97 -15.83 24.86
CA ILE A 431 28.01 -16.87 25.18
C ILE A 431 28.73 -18.22 25.04
N SER A 432 29.24 -18.74 26.15
CA SER A 432 29.84 -20.07 26.25
C SER A 432 28.82 -21.21 26.24
N CYS A 433 27.53 -20.92 25.97
CA CYS A 433 26.46 -21.92 26.03
C CYS A 433 26.71 -23.13 25.10
N PHE A 434 27.58 -23.01 24.10
CA PHE A 434 27.86 -24.10 23.16
C PHE A 434 29.36 -24.16 22.86
N THR A 435 30.08 -25.15 23.41
CA THR A 435 31.42 -25.54 22.95
C THR A 435 31.29 -26.13 21.56
N LEU A 436 31.16 -25.26 20.56
CA LEU A 436 31.06 -25.65 19.16
C LEU A 436 32.44 -25.91 18.60
N ASP A 437 32.57 -27.02 17.88
CA ASP A 437 33.70 -27.23 16.99
C ASP A 437 33.73 -26.12 15.94
N ASP A 438 34.93 -25.73 15.51
CA ASP A 438 35.14 -24.61 14.57
C ASP A 438 34.35 -24.79 13.27
N SER A 439 34.18 -26.03 12.80
CA SER A 439 33.38 -26.36 11.62
C SER A 439 31.89 -26.04 11.79
N GLY A 440 31.33 -26.31 12.97
CA GLY A 440 29.94 -25.99 13.30
C GLY A 440 29.71 -24.48 13.42
N LYS A 441 30.66 -23.76 14.01
CA LYS A 441 30.63 -22.29 14.08
C LYS A 441 30.59 -21.67 12.67
N ILE A 442 31.45 -22.15 11.76
CA ILE A 442 31.51 -21.66 10.38
C ILE A 442 30.21 -21.96 9.62
N SER A 443 29.66 -23.18 9.74
CA SER A 443 28.41 -23.56 9.05
C SER A 443 27.23 -22.65 9.45
N LEU A 444 27.00 -22.50 10.76
CA LEU A 444 25.96 -21.62 11.29
C LEU A 444 26.18 -20.17 10.82
N PHE A 445 27.43 -19.73 10.86
CA PHE A 445 27.79 -18.38 10.45
C PHE A 445 27.44 -18.11 8.98
N VAL A 446 27.77 -19.04 8.09
CA VAL A 446 27.50 -18.87 6.66
C VAL A 446 26.00 -18.89 6.38
N GLN A 447 25.22 -19.74 7.07
CA GLN A 447 23.77 -19.79 6.91
C GLN A 447 23.08 -18.52 7.43
N ILE A 448 23.36 -18.10 8.67
CA ILE A 448 22.81 -16.86 9.24
C ILE A 448 23.29 -15.66 8.41
N GLY A 449 24.56 -15.64 8.00
CA GLY A 449 25.11 -14.62 7.13
C GLY A 449 24.31 -14.51 5.83
N PHE A 450 24.04 -15.61 5.14
CA PHE A 450 23.23 -15.60 3.92
C PHE A 450 21.82 -15.06 4.15
N ASP A 451 21.14 -15.50 5.22
CA ASP A 451 19.79 -15.04 5.55
C ASP A 451 19.76 -13.53 5.85
N VAL A 452 20.70 -13.05 6.68
CA VAL A 452 20.86 -11.64 7.03
C VAL A 452 21.16 -10.81 5.78
N LEU A 453 22.11 -11.22 4.94
CA LEU A 453 22.46 -10.52 3.70
C LEU A 453 21.25 -10.39 2.77
N THR A 454 20.49 -11.47 2.61
CA THR A 454 19.32 -11.47 1.71
C THR A 454 18.21 -10.57 2.23
N ILE A 455 17.82 -10.70 3.50
CA ILE A 455 16.73 -9.89 4.05
C ILE A 455 17.14 -8.41 4.17
N MET A 456 18.40 -8.12 4.49
CA MET A 456 18.93 -6.75 4.47
C MET A 456 18.89 -6.14 3.08
N PHE A 457 19.33 -6.88 2.06
CA PHE A 457 19.26 -6.43 0.67
C PHE A 457 17.81 -6.09 0.27
N LEU A 458 16.86 -6.98 0.57
CA LEU A 458 15.43 -6.73 0.30
C LEU A 458 14.89 -5.53 1.08
N THR A 459 15.32 -5.36 2.34
CA THR A 459 14.95 -4.18 3.14
C THR A 459 15.45 -2.90 2.49
N ILE A 460 16.70 -2.85 2.04
CA ILE A 460 17.27 -1.69 1.35
C ILE A 460 16.46 -1.36 0.09
N LEU A 461 16.06 -2.38 -0.69
CA LEU A 461 15.19 -2.20 -1.85
C LEU A 461 13.84 -1.58 -1.47
N VAL A 462 13.20 -2.05 -0.40
CA VAL A 462 11.94 -1.50 0.12
C VAL A 462 12.12 -0.05 0.57
N VAL A 463 13.18 0.27 1.31
CA VAL A 463 13.50 1.63 1.77
C VAL A 463 13.71 2.58 0.58
N PHE A 464 14.40 2.14 -0.47
CA PHE A 464 14.57 2.93 -1.69
C PHE A 464 13.25 3.23 -2.40
N GLN A 465 12.34 2.27 -2.48
CA GLN A 465 11.01 2.53 -3.07
C GLN A 465 10.21 3.50 -2.20
N GLY A 466 10.27 3.37 -0.87
CA GLY A 466 9.68 4.34 0.05
C GLY A 466 10.23 5.75 -0.13
N ALA A 467 11.55 5.88 -0.28
CA ALA A 467 12.20 7.17 -0.55
C ALA A 467 11.78 7.76 -1.91
N ARG A 468 11.59 6.93 -2.94
CA ARG A 468 11.05 7.36 -4.24
C ARG A 468 9.62 7.89 -4.12
N ILE A 469 8.75 7.21 -3.37
CA ILE A 469 7.39 7.72 -3.06
C ILE A 469 7.46 9.11 -2.44
N ASN A 470 8.36 9.32 -1.47
CA ASN A 470 8.54 10.64 -0.85
C ASN A 470 9.10 11.68 -1.82
N LYS A 471 10.03 11.31 -2.71
CA LYS A 471 10.56 12.20 -3.76
C LYS A 471 9.43 12.74 -4.66
N HIS A 472 8.36 11.98 -4.90
CA HIS A 472 7.24 12.44 -5.73
C HIS A 472 6.46 13.63 -5.17
N TYR A 473 6.52 13.92 -3.86
CA TYR A 473 5.94 15.16 -3.33
C TYR A 473 6.64 16.38 -3.98
N LYS A 474 7.97 16.40 -3.95
CA LYS A 474 8.79 17.48 -4.53
C LYS A 474 8.66 17.56 -6.05
N VAL A 475 8.58 16.41 -6.72
CA VAL A 475 8.38 16.36 -8.18
C VAL A 475 7.05 17.01 -8.56
N HIS A 476 5.94 16.62 -7.91
CA HIS A 476 4.63 17.20 -8.19
C HIS A 476 4.55 18.69 -7.81
N GLN A 477 5.14 19.09 -6.68
CA GLN A 477 5.26 20.50 -6.28
C GLN A 477 5.99 21.34 -7.34
N SER A 478 7.12 20.86 -7.85
CA SER A 478 7.88 21.51 -8.92
C SER A 478 7.06 21.64 -10.21
N MET A 479 6.33 20.59 -10.59
CA MET A 479 5.47 20.61 -11.78
C MET A 479 4.30 21.58 -11.65
N LEU A 480 3.63 21.61 -10.49
CA LEU A 480 2.56 22.59 -10.23
C LEU A 480 3.10 24.02 -10.25
N LYS A 481 4.25 24.28 -9.64
CA LYS A 481 4.89 25.60 -9.66
C LYS A 481 5.27 26.03 -11.08
N ARG A 482 5.77 25.11 -11.91
CA ARG A 482 6.03 25.38 -13.34
C ARG A 482 4.75 25.71 -14.08
N ASN A 483 3.68 24.93 -13.90
CA ASN A 483 2.39 25.19 -14.52
C ASN A 483 1.82 26.54 -14.06
N MET A 484 1.91 26.86 -12.77
CA MET A 484 1.50 28.16 -12.21
C MET A 484 2.21 29.31 -12.92
N PHE A 485 3.53 29.22 -13.09
CA PHE A 485 4.31 30.22 -13.82
C PHE A 485 3.87 30.34 -15.29
N THR A 486 3.63 29.23 -15.98
CA THR A 486 3.09 29.21 -17.35
C THR A 486 1.75 29.95 -17.44
N TYR A 487 0.84 29.70 -16.50
CA TYR A 487 -0.47 30.37 -16.44
C TYR A 487 -0.37 31.86 -16.12
N GLN A 488 0.51 32.23 -15.20
CA GLN A 488 0.76 33.62 -14.85
C GLN A 488 1.32 34.40 -16.04
N GLN A 489 2.24 33.80 -16.81
CA GLN A 489 2.76 34.38 -18.05
C GLN A 489 1.67 34.53 -19.11
N LEU A 490 0.85 33.49 -19.35
CA LEU A 490 -0.26 33.55 -20.29
C LEU A 490 -1.26 34.66 -19.92
N SER A 491 -1.64 34.73 -18.64
CA SER A 491 -2.53 35.76 -18.11
C SER A 491 -1.97 37.18 -18.24
N THR A 492 -0.65 37.32 -18.11
CA THR A 492 0.01 38.63 -18.24
C THR A 492 0.07 39.04 -19.71
N GLN A 493 0.39 38.12 -20.62
CA GLN A 493 0.43 38.38 -22.05
C GLN A 493 -0.95 38.72 -22.64
N SER A 494 -2.00 38.03 -22.20
CA SER A 494 -3.37 38.34 -22.63
C SER A 494 -3.81 39.74 -22.18
N PHE A 495 -3.29 40.23 -21.05
CA PHE A 495 -3.58 41.57 -20.54
C PHE A 495 -2.74 42.64 -21.26
N ILE A 496 -1.43 42.40 -21.42
CA ILE A 496 -0.48 43.31 -22.07
C ILE A 496 -0.42 43.01 -23.57
N LYS A 497 -1.54 43.25 -24.26
CA LYS A 497 -1.74 42.94 -25.70
C LYS A 497 -0.78 43.61 -26.69
N LYS A 498 0.16 44.47 -26.26
CA LYS A 498 0.77 45.45 -27.15
C LYS A 498 2.23 45.28 -27.59
N GLU A 499 3.08 44.45 -26.98
CA GLU A 499 4.51 44.51 -27.39
C GLU A 499 5.38 43.25 -27.19
N TYR A 500 4.89 42.18 -26.57
CA TYR A 500 5.71 40.98 -26.30
C TYR A 500 5.37 39.80 -27.21
N HIS A 501 6.04 39.72 -28.37
CA HIS A 501 6.09 38.53 -29.21
C HIS A 501 7.11 37.51 -28.67
N VAL A 502 6.89 37.00 -27.46
CA VAL A 502 7.65 35.83 -27.01
C VAL A 502 7.08 34.62 -27.75
N GLN A 503 7.86 34.03 -28.65
CA GLN A 503 7.49 32.75 -29.26
C GLN A 503 7.60 31.66 -28.18
N PRO A 504 6.51 30.97 -27.85
CA PRO A 504 6.56 29.94 -26.84
C PRO A 504 7.27 28.69 -27.36
N GLN A 505 8.28 28.24 -26.62
CA GLN A 505 8.96 26.96 -26.90
C GLN A 505 8.15 25.76 -26.37
N ASP A 506 7.35 25.95 -25.33
CA ASP A 506 6.58 24.86 -24.70
C ASP A 506 5.26 24.55 -25.43
N PHE A 507 5.07 23.26 -25.74
CA PHE A 507 3.84 22.73 -26.34
C PHE A 507 2.57 23.13 -25.57
N MET A 508 2.59 23.01 -24.25
CA MET A 508 1.45 23.35 -23.40
C MET A 508 1.05 24.82 -23.55
N PHE A 509 2.04 25.71 -23.58
CA PHE A 509 1.81 27.14 -23.76
C PHE A 509 1.19 27.42 -25.13
N LYS A 510 1.70 26.79 -26.20
CA LYS A 510 1.15 26.96 -27.56
C LYS A 510 -0.30 26.50 -27.63
N THR A 511 -0.62 25.33 -27.09
CA THR A 511 -1.99 24.78 -27.11
C THR A 511 -2.95 25.60 -26.24
N LEU A 512 -2.51 26.06 -25.08
CA LEU A 512 -3.32 26.93 -24.23
C LEU A 512 -3.56 28.28 -24.89
N LYS A 513 -2.52 28.90 -25.45
CA LYS A 513 -2.63 30.18 -26.16
C LYS A 513 -3.60 30.08 -27.34
N THR A 514 -3.50 29.06 -28.19
CA THR A 514 -4.45 28.89 -29.31
C THR A 514 -5.87 28.67 -28.83
N THR A 515 -6.06 27.98 -27.71
CA THR A 515 -7.38 27.82 -27.08
C THR A 515 -7.91 29.16 -26.60
N ILE A 516 -7.10 29.94 -25.88
CA ILE A 516 -7.47 31.27 -25.35
C ILE A 516 -7.76 32.26 -26.48
N ASP A 517 -6.92 32.30 -27.52
CA ASP A 517 -7.09 33.19 -28.67
C ASP A 517 -8.41 32.91 -29.40
N LYS A 518 -8.81 31.64 -29.53
CA LYS A 518 -10.12 31.25 -30.08
C LYS A 518 -11.28 31.75 -29.22
N ILE A 519 -11.17 31.61 -27.90
CA ILE A 519 -12.18 32.11 -26.96
C ILE A 519 -12.33 33.62 -27.06
N GLU A 520 -11.20 34.32 -27.11
CA GLU A 520 -11.20 35.77 -27.08
C GLU A 520 -11.81 36.37 -28.37
N GLN A 521 -11.76 35.64 -29.48
CA GLN A 521 -12.49 36.02 -30.70
C GLN A 521 -14.01 35.94 -30.54
N GLN A 522 -14.51 35.09 -29.63
CA GLN A 522 -15.93 34.87 -29.40
C GLN A 522 -16.52 35.78 -28.31
N ASN A 523 -15.68 36.24 -27.37
CA ASN A 523 -16.09 37.08 -26.24
C ASN A 523 -15.68 38.54 -26.39
N GLU A 524 -16.64 39.46 -26.32
CA GLU A 524 -16.36 40.92 -26.32
C GLU A 524 -15.63 41.40 -25.04
N ASN A 525 -15.72 40.65 -23.94
CA ASN A 525 -15.22 41.07 -22.64
C ASN A 525 -13.72 40.79 -22.47
N LYS A 526 -12.85 41.72 -22.88
CA LYS A 526 -11.38 41.57 -22.90
C LYS A 526 -10.70 41.14 -21.57
N ASN A 527 -11.39 41.24 -20.43
CA ASN A 527 -10.81 40.92 -19.12
C ASN A 527 -11.23 39.56 -18.55
N TRP A 528 -12.12 38.80 -19.21
CA TRP A 528 -12.66 37.55 -18.65
C TRP A 528 -11.55 36.53 -18.33
N PHE A 529 -10.58 36.39 -19.24
CA PHE A 529 -9.50 35.41 -19.09
C PHE A 529 -8.59 35.75 -17.92
N PHE A 530 -8.33 37.04 -17.67
CA PHE A 530 -7.54 37.48 -16.52
C PHE A 530 -8.22 37.10 -15.21
N PHE A 531 -9.54 37.29 -15.08
CA PHE A 531 -10.23 36.87 -13.85
C PHE A 531 -10.26 35.34 -13.70
N TYR A 532 -10.48 34.62 -14.80
CA TYR A 532 -10.50 33.17 -14.80
C TYR A 532 -9.13 32.56 -14.50
N SER A 533 -8.06 33.13 -15.04
CA SER A 533 -6.69 32.69 -14.78
C SER A 533 -6.32 32.86 -13.30
N GLN A 534 -6.75 33.95 -12.65
CA GLN A 534 -6.56 34.13 -11.20
C GLN A 534 -7.28 33.04 -10.39
N TYR A 535 -8.47 32.64 -10.80
CA TYR A 535 -9.18 31.51 -10.19
C TYR A 535 -8.42 30.19 -10.35
N VAL A 536 -7.91 29.90 -11.56
CA VAL A 536 -7.06 28.72 -11.81
C VAL A 536 -5.75 28.77 -11.02
N LEU A 537 -5.08 29.92 -10.98
CA LEU A 537 -3.83 30.13 -10.22
C LEU A 537 -4.04 29.89 -8.73
N ASN A 538 -5.13 30.42 -8.15
CA ASN A 538 -5.47 30.17 -6.75
C ASN A 538 -5.74 28.68 -6.48
N ALA A 539 -6.37 27.97 -7.41
CA ALA A 539 -6.59 26.53 -7.28
C ALA A 539 -5.27 25.74 -7.37
N ILE A 540 -4.34 26.13 -8.25
CA ILE A 540 -3.00 25.52 -8.33
C ILE A 540 -2.20 25.79 -7.06
N GLU A 541 -2.25 27.02 -6.53
CA GLU A 541 -1.58 27.38 -5.28
C GLU A 541 -2.15 26.59 -4.10
N GLN A 542 -3.48 26.47 -3.98
CA GLN A 542 -4.11 25.62 -2.97
C GLN A 542 -3.62 24.17 -3.10
N ALA A 543 -3.57 23.65 -4.33
CA ALA A 543 -3.10 22.30 -4.56
C ALA A 543 -1.62 22.09 -4.21
N TYR A 544 -0.81 23.11 -4.41
CA TYR A 544 0.59 23.15 -4.00
C TYR A 544 0.72 23.14 -2.47
N GLN A 545 -0.03 24.00 -1.76
CA GLN A 545 -0.02 24.07 -0.29
C GLN A 545 -0.50 22.76 0.35
N ASP A 546 -1.56 22.15 -0.19
CA ASP A 546 -2.04 20.84 0.26
C ASP A 546 -0.94 19.76 0.13
N LEU A 547 -0.14 19.78 -0.94
CA LEU A 547 0.97 18.83 -1.12
C LEU A 547 2.12 19.09 -0.15
N CYS A 548 2.42 20.35 0.17
CA CYS A 548 3.41 20.69 1.20
C CYS A 548 2.93 20.18 2.57
N TYR A 549 1.66 20.41 2.90
CA TYR A 549 1.06 19.88 4.13
C TYR A 549 1.12 18.34 4.18
N ASP A 550 0.78 17.65 3.09
CA ASP A 550 0.84 16.19 3.05
C ASP A 550 2.28 15.65 3.11
N GLU A 551 3.27 16.36 2.53
CA GLU A 551 4.70 15.97 2.64
C GLU A 551 5.19 16.04 4.09
N GLU A 552 4.83 17.10 4.82
CA GLU A 552 5.25 17.33 6.20
C GLU A 552 4.54 16.40 7.18
N ASN A 553 3.22 16.20 7.02
CA ASN A 553 2.39 15.50 8.01
C ASN A 553 2.15 14.02 7.68
N LYS A 554 2.26 13.63 6.40
CA LYS A 554 1.98 12.26 5.94
C LYS A 554 3.08 11.74 5.00
N PRO A 555 4.37 11.84 5.38
CA PRO A 555 5.41 11.18 4.61
C PRO A 555 5.22 9.66 4.65
N PHE A 556 5.72 8.98 3.64
CA PHE A 556 5.80 7.53 3.68
C PHE A 556 6.84 7.13 4.73
N THR A 557 6.38 6.42 5.78
CA THR A 557 7.21 5.99 6.91
C THR A 557 7.22 4.48 7.08
N VAL A 558 8.40 3.90 7.32
CA VAL A 558 8.57 2.51 7.84
C VAL A 558 9.07 2.65 9.28
N LEU A 559 8.53 1.87 10.23
CA LEU A 559 8.83 2.03 11.66
C LEU A 559 8.54 3.44 12.23
N GLY A 560 7.66 4.22 11.59
CA GLY A 560 7.42 5.62 11.94
C GLY A 560 8.54 6.59 11.53
N ILE A 561 9.60 6.10 10.88
CA ILE A 561 10.69 6.90 10.34
C ILE A 561 10.38 7.23 8.88
N ALA A 562 10.42 8.51 8.50
CA ALA A 562 10.27 8.91 7.11
C ALA A 562 11.38 8.32 6.25
N MET A 563 10.99 7.60 5.19
CA MET A 563 11.96 6.96 4.30
C MET A 563 12.65 8.01 3.44
N THR A 564 13.97 8.12 3.57
CA THR A 564 14.79 9.06 2.79
C THR A 564 15.94 8.34 2.08
N HIS A 565 16.45 8.91 0.99
CA HIS A 565 17.63 8.37 0.32
C HIS A 565 18.86 8.35 1.23
N SER A 566 18.99 9.33 2.13
CA SER A 566 20.05 9.37 3.13
C SER A 566 19.97 8.17 4.07
N LEU A 567 18.78 7.81 4.55
CA LEU A 567 18.57 6.62 5.38
C LEU A 567 18.98 5.34 4.64
N ALA A 568 18.62 5.20 3.36
CA ALA A 568 19.02 4.04 2.56
C ALA A 568 20.55 3.91 2.46
N VAL A 569 21.27 5.01 2.22
CA VAL A 569 22.74 5.03 2.16
C VAL A 569 23.35 4.73 3.53
N GLN A 570 22.78 5.24 4.62
CA GLN A 570 23.23 4.91 5.98
C GLN A 570 23.05 3.43 6.31
N LEU A 571 21.94 2.81 5.89
CA LEU A 571 21.72 1.37 6.04
C LEU A 571 22.73 0.56 5.24
N ILE A 572 23.02 0.95 3.99
CA ILE A 572 24.07 0.31 3.18
C ILE A 572 25.44 0.41 3.84
N ALA A 573 25.81 1.61 4.32
CA ALA A 573 27.10 1.83 4.97
C ALA A 573 27.22 1.02 6.28
N SER A 574 26.17 1.02 7.10
CA SER A 574 26.12 0.24 8.34
C SER A 574 26.25 -1.26 8.05
N PHE A 575 25.57 -1.73 7.01
CA PHE A 575 25.62 -3.12 6.57
C PHE A 575 27.00 -3.53 6.04
N LEU A 576 27.61 -2.72 5.17
CA LEU A 576 28.96 -2.95 4.69
C LEU A 576 29.97 -2.96 5.85
N GLY A 577 29.75 -2.12 6.86
CA GLY A 577 30.53 -2.13 8.10
C GLY A 577 30.42 -3.46 8.85
N ILE A 578 29.19 -3.90 9.15
CA ILE A 578 28.94 -5.19 9.83
C ILE A 578 29.54 -6.35 9.04
N PHE A 579 29.34 -6.36 7.72
CA PHE A 579 29.89 -7.40 6.84
C PHE A 579 31.43 -7.38 6.79
N GLY A 580 32.05 -6.20 6.77
CA GLY A 580 33.49 -6.05 6.84
C GLY A 580 34.07 -6.53 8.17
N THR A 581 33.42 -6.21 9.30
CA THR A 581 33.78 -6.71 10.63
C THR A 581 33.68 -8.24 10.70
N ILE A 582 32.63 -8.80 10.11
CA ILE A 582 32.43 -10.23 9.98
C ILE A 582 33.58 -10.89 9.21
N ILE A 583 33.92 -10.38 8.02
CA ILE A 583 34.96 -10.97 7.17
C ILE A 583 36.31 -10.90 7.86
N THR A 584 36.63 -9.74 8.44
CA THR A 584 37.90 -9.55 9.16
C THR A 584 38.00 -10.47 10.37
N SER A 585 36.92 -10.65 11.13
CA SER A 585 36.89 -11.59 12.24
C SER A 585 37.11 -13.03 11.81
N ILE A 586 36.52 -13.46 10.69
CA ILE A 586 36.77 -14.79 10.13
C ILE A 586 38.24 -14.92 9.69
N TYR A 587 38.75 -13.90 8.99
CA TYR A 587 40.13 -13.90 8.47
C TYR A 587 41.19 -13.99 9.57
N PHE A 588 40.96 -13.38 10.73
CA PHE A 588 41.90 -13.46 11.86
C PHE A 588 41.76 -14.74 12.70
N HIS A 589 40.64 -15.46 12.57
CA HIS A 589 40.43 -16.75 13.25
C HIS A 589 40.93 -17.96 12.45
N ILE A 590 40.99 -17.84 11.12
CA ILE A 590 41.66 -18.79 10.21
C ILE A 590 43.17 -18.54 10.27
#